data_AF-A0A2S7PRK8-F1
#
_entry.id   AF-A0A2S7PRK8-F1
#
_cell.length_a   1.000
_cell.length_b   1.000
_cell.length_c   1.000
_cell.angle_alpha   90.00
_cell.angle_beta   90.00
_cell.angle_gamma   90.00
#
_symmetry.space_group_name_H-M   'P 1'
#
loop_
_entity.id
_entity.type
_entity.pdbx_description
1 polymer ?
#
loop_
_entity_poly.entity_id
_entity_poly.type
_entity_poly.pdbx_seq_one_letter_code
_entity_poly.pdbx_strand_id
1 'polypeptide(L)'
;MYSNIHMKVVVDMYRYLDVPGFISWLSARQYAPEGGFSGRTNKLVDGCYSHWIGGCWPLLEACLEGPTQHSGEVSSSVQSLVNLYSRDGLIRYILCCCQDQGKRGGLRDKPSHTSDSYHTCYVLAGLSSAQHKWHYNASAENTEESGTLSSPYRWTSEPYVETTQIYDEEDRVGTLHPIFVIPEGVAEETRAYFTSKGSF
;
A
#
# COMPACT_ATOMS: atom_id res chain seq x y z
N MET A 1 4.68 -12.05 -6.76
CA MET A 1 5.30 -10.74 -7.07
C MET A 1 5.30 -9.87 -5.83
N TYR A 2 4.13 -9.56 -5.26
CA TYR A 2 3.99 -8.96 -3.93
C TYR A 2 4.87 -9.68 -2.88
N SER A 3 4.74 -11.00 -2.76
CA SER A 3 5.55 -11.86 -1.85
C SER A 3 7.07 -11.72 -1.96
N ASN A 4 7.61 -11.33 -3.11
CA ASN A 4 9.06 -11.17 -3.31
C ASN A 4 9.57 -9.81 -2.83
N ILE A 5 8.69 -8.82 -2.69
CA ILE A 5 9.04 -7.45 -2.26
C ILE A 5 9.12 -7.39 -0.73
N HIS A 6 8.27 -8.13 -0.01
CA HIS A 6 8.23 -8.15 1.47
C HIS A 6 9.52 -8.62 2.14
N MET A 7 10.29 -9.50 1.47
CA MET A 7 11.42 -10.18 2.12
C MET A 7 12.74 -9.41 2.02
N LYS A 8 12.80 -8.34 1.21
CA LYS A 8 14.00 -7.53 1.02
C LYS A 8 13.66 -6.05 1.21
N VAL A 9 13.58 -5.70 2.49
CA VAL A 9 13.77 -4.38 3.09
C VAL A 9 14.08 -3.29 2.05
N VAL A 10 13.14 -2.34 1.96
CA VAL A 10 13.02 -1.14 1.12
C VAL A 10 14.30 -0.33 0.85
N VAL A 11 15.38 -0.59 1.59
CA VAL A 11 16.66 0.11 1.47
C VAL A 11 17.50 -0.37 0.28
N ASP A 12 17.24 -1.57 -0.28
CA ASP A 12 18.11 -2.18 -1.32
C ASP A 12 17.34 -2.70 -2.55
N MET A 13 16.11 -2.25 -2.80
CA MET A 13 15.31 -2.76 -3.93
C MET A 13 16.01 -2.60 -5.29
N TYR A 14 16.69 -1.48 -5.54
CA TYR A 14 17.49 -1.26 -6.76
C TYR A 14 18.60 -2.30 -6.99
N ARG A 15 19.09 -2.94 -5.93
CA ARG A 15 20.13 -3.97 -6.03
C ARG A 15 19.59 -5.29 -6.57
N TYR A 16 18.30 -5.54 -6.39
CA TYR A 16 17.69 -6.85 -6.65
C TYR A 16 16.53 -6.81 -7.65
N LEU A 17 16.09 -5.62 -8.05
CA LEU A 17 14.94 -5.41 -8.92
C LEU A 17 15.26 -4.38 -10.00
N ASP A 18 14.89 -4.68 -11.25
CA ASP A 18 14.80 -3.69 -12.31
C ASP A 18 13.64 -2.73 -12.02
N VAL A 19 13.93 -1.66 -11.27
CA VAL A 19 12.94 -0.69 -10.79
C VAL A 19 12.20 0.00 -11.95
N PRO A 20 12.86 0.51 -13.01
CA PRO A 20 12.17 1.06 -14.17
C PRO A 20 11.23 0.06 -14.86
N GLY A 21 11.70 -1.17 -15.09
CA GLY A 21 10.87 -2.23 -15.67
C GLY A 21 9.67 -2.58 -14.79
N PHE A 22 9.87 -2.60 -13.47
CA PHE A 22 8.82 -2.86 -12.51
C PHE A 22 7.77 -1.74 -12.44
N ILE A 23 8.19 -0.46 -12.42
CA ILE A 23 7.29 0.71 -12.49
C ILE A 23 6.43 0.63 -13.75
N SER A 24 7.06 0.41 -14.92
CA SER A 24 6.35 0.28 -16.19
C SER A 24 5.32 -0.85 -16.15
N TRP A 25 5.70 -2.01 -15.62
CA TRP A 25 4.80 -3.14 -15.48
C TRP A 25 3.64 -2.86 -14.51
N LEU A 26 3.90 -2.28 -13.34
CA LEU A 26 2.86 -1.96 -12.35
C LEU A 26 1.88 -0.91 -12.88
N SER A 27 2.38 0.15 -13.50
CA SER A 27 1.55 1.22 -14.08
C SER A 27 0.59 0.66 -15.12
N ALA A 28 1.07 -0.24 -15.99
CA ALA A 28 0.26 -0.92 -17.01
C ALA A 28 -0.78 -1.93 -16.45
N ARG A 29 -0.92 -2.07 -15.14
CA ARG A 29 -1.99 -2.87 -14.53
C ARG A 29 -3.29 -2.09 -14.35
N GLN A 30 -3.24 -0.76 -14.25
CA GLN A 30 -4.43 0.05 -14.03
C GLN A 30 -5.14 0.35 -15.35
N TYR A 31 -6.44 0.02 -15.44
CA TYR A 31 -7.20 0.19 -16.67
C TYR A 31 -8.17 1.38 -16.58
N ALA A 32 -8.59 1.87 -17.74
CA ALA A 32 -9.67 2.83 -17.90
C ALA A 32 -10.68 2.29 -18.93
N PRO A 33 -12.00 2.48 -18.74
CA PRO A 33 -12.62 3.35 -17.74
C PRO A 33 -12.77 2.75 -16.34
N GLU A 34 -12.44 1.47 -16.13
CA GLU A 34 -12.74 0.76 -14.89
C GLU A 34 -12.05 1.36 -13.66
N GLY A 35 -10.79 1.79 -13.77
CA GLY A 35 -10.00 2.37 -12.69
C GLY A 35 -9.30 1.35 -11.78
N GLY A 36 -9.73 0.09 -11.80
CA GLY A 36 -9.12 -1.02 -11.06
C GLY A 36 -7.84 -1.57 -11.68
N PHE A 37 -7.22 -2.52 -10.98
CA PHE A 37 -6.02 -3.21 -11.46
C PHE A 37 -6.32 -4.61 -12.01
N SER A 38 -5.63 -4.98 -13.07
CA SER A 38 -5.48 -6.37 -13.51
C SER A 38 -4.27 -7.03 -12.82
N GLY A 39 -4.27 -8.35 -12.67
CA GLY A 39 -3.13 -9.06 -12.09
C GLY A 39 -1.98 -9.31 -13.08
N ARG A 40 -2.28 -9.28 -14.39
CA ARG A 40 -1.33 -9.56 -15.46
C ARG A 40 -1.84 -9.02 -16.81
N THR A 41 -0.93 -8.84 -17.76
CA THR A 41 -1.22 -8.31 -19.10
C THR A 41 -2.35 -9.08 -19.80
N ASN A 42 -3.25 -8.34 -20.46
CA ASN A 42 -4.40 -8.87 -21.22
C ASN A 42 -5.39 -9.71 -20.38
N LYS A 43 -5.54 -9.39 -19.09
CA LYS A 43 -6.59 -9.93 -18.23
C LYS A 43 -7.43 -8.80 -17.66
N LEU A 44 -8.62 -9.17 -17.20
CA LEU A 44 -9.57 -8.23 -16.63
C LEU A 44 -9.06 -7.67 -15.29
N VAL A 45 -9.65 -6.53 -14.91
CA VAL A 45 -9.54 -5.98 -13.55
C VAL A 45 -10.23 -6.90 -12.54
N ASP A 46 -9.75 -6.87 -11.30
CA ASP A 46 -10.30 -7.60 -10.15
C ASP A 46 -9.93 -6.83 -8.86
N GLY A 47 -10.92 -6.67 -7.99
CA GLY A 47 -10.85 -5.91 -6.75
C GLY A 47 -9.77 -6.40 -5.79
N CYS A 48 -9.37 -7.67 -5.80
CA CYS A 48 -8.29 -8.13 -4.92
C CYS A 48 -6.92 -7.55 -5.33
N TYR A 49 -6.74 -7.15 -6.60
CA TYR A 49 -5.52 -6.49 -7.05
C TYR A 49 -5.39 -5.05 -6.55
N SER A 50 -6.46 -4.48 -5.96
CA SER A 50 -6.36 -3.23 -5.19
C SER A 50 -5.29 -3.34 -4.09
N HIS A 51 -5.12 -4.52 -3.48
CA HIS A 51 -4.01 -4.79 -2.57
C HIS A 51 -2.77 -5.32 -3.29
N TRP A 52 -2.89 -6.39 -4.07
CA TRP A 52 -1.70 -7.09 -4.59
C TRP A 52 -0.88 -6.27 -5.58
N ILE A 53 -1.51 -5.36 -6.32
CA ILE A 53 -0.85 -4.39 -7.19
C ILE A 53 -0.75 -3.04 -6.48
N GLY A 54 -1.86 -2.53 -5.93
CA GLY A 54 -1.89 -1.21 -5.28
C GLY A 54 -0.93 -1.10 -4.10
N GLY A 55 -0.82 -2.13 -3.27
CA GLY A 55 0.11 -2.18 -2.14
C GLY A 55 1.58 -2.27 -2.53
N CYS A 56 1.92 -2.42 -3.82
CA CYS A 56 3.31 -2.29 -4.28
C CYS A 56 3.75 -0.83 -4.33
N TRP A 57 2.83 0.13 -4.50
CA TRP A 57 3.17 1.53 -4.70
C TRP A 57 3.83 2.17 -3.48
N PRO A 58 3.34 1.99 -2.23
CA PRO A 58 4.03 2.54 -1.05
C PRO A 58 5.47 2.02 -0.88
N LEU A 59 5.72 0.75 -1.24
CA LEU A 59 7.05 0.14 -1.16
C LEU A 59 7.98 0.73 -2.23
N LEU A 60 7.45 1.00 -3.41
CA LEU A 60 8.17 1.58 -4.53
C LEU A 60 8.43 3.08 -4.33
N GLU A 61 7.46 3.82 -3.79
CA GLU A 61 7.61 5.22 -3.41
C GLU A 61 8.71 5.39 -2.38
N ALA A 62 8.72 4.58 -1.32
CA ALA A 62 9.79 4.60 -0.31
C ALA A 62 11.17 4.22 -0.90
N CYS A 63 11.21 3.30 -1.87
CA CYS A 63 12.44 2.98 -2.60
C CYS A 63 12.96 4.17 -3.43
N LEU A 64 12.05 4.93 -4.06
CA LEU A 64 12.37 6.09 -4.90
C LEU A 64 12.74 7.32 -4.07
N GLU A 65 12.09 7.55 -2.93
CA GLU A 65 12.38 8.64 -2.00
C GLU A 65 13.74 8.44 -1.29
N GLY A 66 14.20 7.19 -1.16
CA GLY A 66 15.48 6.84 -0.54
C GLY A 66 15.51 7.13 0.97
N PRO A 67 16.68 7.02 1.63
CA PRO A 67 16.83 7.39 3.04
C PRO A 67 16.60 8.90 3.20
N THR A 68 15.49 9.28 3.83
CA THR A 68 15.12 10.68 4.06
C THR A 68 16.24 11.43 4.78
N GLN A 69 17.01 12.25 4.03
CA GLN A 69 17.92 13.22 4.62
C GLN A 69 17.09 14.44 5.00
N HIS A 70 16.69 14.54 6.28
CA HIS A 70 16.19 15.80 6.83
C HIS A 70 17.36 16.79 6.98
N SER A 71 17.94 17.23 5.86
CA SER A 71 18.67 18.50 5.79
C SER A 71 17.65 19.55 5.35
N GLY A 72 17.42 20.56 6.20
CA GLY A 72 16.37 21.58 6.06
C GLY A 72 16.52 22.56 4.89
N GLU A 73 16.78 22.05 3.68
CA GLU A 73 16.64 22.78 2.42
C GLU A 73 15.75 21.95 1.50
N VAL A 74 14.47 22.33 1.45
CA VAL A 74 13.49 21.78 0.50
C VAL A 74 13.90 22.25 -0.89
N SER A 75 14.69 21.44 -1.60
CA SER A 75 14.85 21.60 -3.04
C SER A 75 13.49 21.34 -3.68
N SER A 76 12.78 22.42 -4.01
CA SER A 76 11.46 22.46 -4.64
C SER A 76 11.38 21.73 -5.99
N SER A 77 12.47 21.13 -6.47
CA SER A 77 12.57 20.43 -7.75
C SER A 77 12.23 18.93 -7.68
N VAL A 78 12.09 18.33 -6.49
CA VAL A 78 11.67 16.91 -6.31
C VAL A 78 10.26 16.78 -5.72
N GLN A 79 9.58 17.90 -5.45
CA GLN A 79 8.27 18.00 -4.78
C GLN A 79 7.08 17.38 -5.55
N SER A 80 7.31 16.72 -6.67
CA SER A 80 6.27 16.04 -7.44
C SER A 80 6.84 14.76 -8.03
N LEU A 81 7.14 13.78 -7.17
CA LEU A 81 6.99 12.40 -7.62
C LEU A 81 5.51 12.24 -7.98
N VAL A 82 5.27 12.37 -9.29
CA VAL A 82 4.00 12.17 -9.97
C VAL A 82 3.32 10.96 -9.36
N ASN A 83 2.05 11.09 -8.96
CA ASN A 83 1.22 9.96 -8.54
C ASN A 83 1.42 8.81 -9.55
N LEU A 84 2.15 7.76 -9.14
CA LEU A 84 2.61 6.71 -10.06
C LEU A 84 1.46 5.84 -10.58
N TYR A 85 0.30 5.98 -9.95
CA TYR A 85 -0.98 5.40 -10.32
C TYR A 85 -2.11 6.37 -9.99
N SER A 86 -3.29 6.15 -10.59
CA SER A 86 -4.49 6.94 -10.29
C SER A 86 -5.17 6.42 -9.02
N ARG A 87 -4.92 7.08 -7.89
CA ARG A 87 -5.68 6.81 -6.64
C ARG A 87 -7.18 6.98 -6.85
N ASP A 88 -7.57 8.04 -7.53
CA ASP A 88 -8.98 8.33 -7.83
C ASP A 88 -9.65 7.22 -8.65
N GLY A 89 -8.97 6.72 -9.69
CA GLY A 89 -9.48 5.59 -10.48
C GLY A 89 -9.70 4.35 -9.62
N LEU A 90 -8.77 4.06 -8.71
CA LEU A 90 -8.87 2.91 -7.83
C LEU A 90 -10.01 3.05 -6.83
N ILE A 91 -10.12 4.19 -6.15
CA ILE A 91 -11.19 4.46 -5.18
C ILE A 91 -12.56 4.39 -5.88
N ARG A 92 -12.70 4.97 -7.09
CA ARG A 92 -13.92 4.85 -7.91
C ARG A 92 -14.25 3.40 -8.23
N TYR A 93 -13.26 2.60 -8.62
CA TYR A 93 -13.48 1.18 -8.89
C TYR A 93 -13.98 0.45 -7.63
N ILE A 94 -13.36 0.72 -6.48
CA ILE A 94 -13.74 0.08 -5.21
C ILE A 94 -15.17 0.45 -4.81
N LEU A 95 -15.46 1.74 -4.71
CA LEU A 95 -16.75 2.24 -4.20
C LEU A 95 -17.89 1.96 -5.20
N CYS A 96 -17.67 2.11 -6.49
CA CYS A 96 -18.72 1.95 -7.51
C CYS A 96 -18.88 0.50 -8.00
N CYS A 97 -17.82 -0.30 -8.05
CA CYS A 97 -17.83 -1.60 -8.73
C CYS A 97 -17.64 -2.78 -7.78
N CYS A 98 -16.82 -2.65 -6.73
CA CYS A 98 -16.48 -3.75 -5.83
C CYS A 98 -17.46 -3.90 -4.64
N GLN A 99 -18.29 -2.91 -4.32
CA GLN A 99 -19.29 -3.07 -3.27
C GLN A 99 -20.45 -3.97 -3.73
N ASP A 100 -20.80 -4.96 -2.91
CA ASP A 100 -22.01 -5.75 -3.09
C ASP A 100 -23.23 -4.92 -2.65
N GLN A 101 -24.05 -4.52 -3.62
CA GLN A 101 -25.24 -3.70 -3.42
C GLN A 101 -26.42 -4.49 -2.80
N GLY A 102 -26.27 -5.80 -2.60
CA GLY A 102 -27.26 -6.62 -1.92
C GLY A 102 -27.18 -6.52 -0.40
N LYS A 103 -28.20 -7.04 0.30
CA LYS A 103 -28.25 -7.11 1.77
C LYS A 103 -27.11 -7.92 2.42
N ARG A 104 -26.37 -8.69 1.63
CA ARG A 104 -25.20 -9.47 2.08
C ARG A 104 -24.06 -8.57 2.51
N GLY A 105 -23.90 -7.40 1.87
CA GLY A 105 -22.73 -6.55 2.02
C GLY A 105 -21.44 -7.25 1.61
N GLY A 106 -20.31 -6.64 1.97
CA GLY A 106 -18.98 -7.12 1.59
C GLY A 106 -18.55 -6.62 0.20
N LEU A 107 -17.32 -6.99 -0.18
CA LEU A 107 -16.73 -6.60 -1.46
C LEU A 107 -16.41 -7.83 -2.32
N ARG A 108 -16.35 -7.61 -3.63
CA ARG A 108 -16.23 -8.63 -4.67
C ARG A 108 -15.09 -8.31 -5.63
N ASP A 109 -14.75 -9.31 -6.43
CA ASP A 109 -13.86 -9.22 -7.60
C ASP A 109 -14.27 -8.06 -8.54
N LYS A 110 -15.43 -8.18 -9.17
CA LYS A 110 -15.97 -7.20 -10.12
C LYS A 110 -17.50 -7.33 -10.20
N PRO A 111 -18.23 -6.41 -10.87
CA PRO A 111 -19.66 -6.57 -11.09
C PRO A 111 -20.01 -7.93 -11.70
N SER A 112 -21.15 -8.50 -11.35
CA SER A 112 -21.60 -9.88 -11.64
C SER A 112 -20.99 -11.02 -10.80
N HIS A 113 -20.02 -10.75 -9.93
CA HIS A 113 -19.55 -11.73 -8.94
C HIS A 113 -20.17 -11.49 -7.56
N THR A 114 -20.27 -12.56 -6.77
CA THR A 114 -20.68 -12.48 -5.36
C THR A 114 -19.54 -12.00 -4.48
N SER A 115 -19.87 -11.28 -3.40
CA SER A 115 -18.91 -10.92 -2.36
C SER A 115 -18.42 -12.15 -1.58
N ASP A 116 -17.16 -12.09 -1.16
CA ASP A 116 -16.55 -13.06 -0.25
C ASP A 116 -15.56 -12.37 0.70
N SER A 117 -15.10 -13.09 1.73
CA SER A 117 -14.22 -12.53 2.75
C SER A 117 -12.82 -12.21 2.21
N TYR A 118 -12.34 -12.92 1.19
CA TYR A 118 -11.03 -12.69 0.58
C TYR A 118 -11.03 -11.35 -0.17
N HIS A 119 -12.00 -11.13 -1.06
CA HIS A 119 -12.15 -9.86 -1.76
C HIS A 119 -12.51 -8.73 -0.80
N THR A 120 -13.37 -8.98 0.19
CA THR A 120 -13.65 -7.98 1.22
C THR A 120 -12.37 -7.50 1.90
N CYS A 121 -11.51 -8.42 2.34
CA CYS A 121 -10.23 -8.08 2.98
C CYS A 121 -9.30 -7.30 2.04
N TYR A 122 -9.03 -7.82 0.85
CA TYR A 122 -8.02 -7.23 -0.03
C TYR A 122 -8.49 -5.98 -0.78
N VAL A 123 -9.79 -5.84 -1.01
CA VAL A 123 -10.34 -4.58 -1.53
C VAL A 123 -10.25 -3.49 -0.47
N LEU A 124 -10.60 -3.78 0.80
CA LEU A 124 -10.45 -2.80 1.90
C LEU A 124 -8.98 -2.46 2.16
N ALA A 125 -8.07 -3.42 2.05
CA ALA A 125 -6.65 -3.15 2.16
C ALA A 125 -6.14 -2.22 1.04
N GLY A 126 -6.63 -2.42 -0.18
CA GLY A 126 -6.35 -1.51 -1.29
C GLY A 126 -6.95 -0.11 -1.09
N LEU A 127 -8.18 -0.03 -0.56
CA LEU A 127 -8.82 1.25 -0.22
C LEU A 127 -8.03 2.01 0.85
N SER A 128 -7.62 1.32 1.91
CA SER A 128 -6.76 1.87 2.95
C SER A 128 -5.47 2.44 2.37
N SER A 129 -4.77 1.68 1.50
CA SER A 129 -3.58 2.16 0.81
C SER A 129 -3.83 3.34 -0.12
N ALA A 130 -5.03 3.45 -0.70
CA ALA A 130 -5.40 4.57 -1.57
C ALA A 130 -5.87 5.81 -0.77
N GLN A 131 -6.15 5.68 0.52
CA GLN A 131 -6.59 6.78 1.39
C GLN A 131 -5.48 7.31 2.30
N HIS A 132 -4.37 6.58 2.44
CA HIS A 132 -3.25 6.92 3.32
C HIS A 132 -1.90 6.83 2.59
N LYS A 133 -1.04 7.82 2.82
CA LYS A 133 0.37 7.77 2.42
C LYS A 133 1.16 7.07 3.52
N TRP A 134 2.08 6.19 3.11
CA TRP A 134 3.02 5.53 4.02
C TRP A 134 4.43 6.05 3.75
N HIS A 135 5.14 6.36 4.82
CA HIS A 135 6.51 6.89 4.79
C HIS A 135 7.45 5.92 5.47
N TYR A 136 8.59 5.66 4.84
CA TYR A 136 9.67 4.87 5.43
C TYR A 136 10.69 5.79 6.11
N ASN A 137 10.86 5.63 7.42
CA ASN A 137 11.76 6.45 8.23
C ASN A 137 13.14 5.80 8.33
N ALA A 138 14.02 6.09 7.38
CA ALA A 138 15.36 5.48 7.34
C ALA A 138 16.26 5.90 8.51
N SER A 139 16.07 7.11 9.04
CA SER A 139 16.84 7.70 10.14
C SER A 139 16.30 7.40 11.54
N ALA A 140 15.15 6.73 11.66
CA ALA A 140 14.58 6.39 12.97
C ALA A 140 15.58 5.53 13.78
N GLU A 141 15.95 6.03 14.95
CA GLU A 141 16.90 5.37 15.85
C GLU A 141 16.35 4.00 16.28
N ASN A 142 17.24 3.01 16.37
CA ASN A 142 16.90 1.70 16.92
C ASN A 142 16.71 1.87 18.44
N THR A 143 15.49 2.18 18.87
CA THR A 143 15.09 1.88 20.24
C THR A 143 14.92 0.36 20.31
N GLU A 144 15.97 -0.29 20.85
CA GLU A 144 16.04 -1.70 21.25
C GLU A 144 16.49 -2.75 20.20
N GLU A 145 17.71 -3.25 20.47
CA GLU A 145 18.31 -4.58 20.26
C GLU A 145 18.20 -5.31 18.91
N SER A 146 19.38 -5.43 18.26
CA SER A 146 20.01 -6.65 17.73
C SER A 146 19.15 -7.72 17.03
N GLY A 147 18.09 -7.34 16.33
CA GLY A 147 17.32 -8.22 15.44
C GLY A 147 17.61 -7.94 13.97
N THR A 148 17.72 -8.99 13.15
CA THR A 148 18.04 -8.97 11.71
C THR A 148 17.00 -8.24 10.83
N LEU A 149 15.91 -7.70 11.38
CA LEU A 149 14.76 -7.15 10.64
C LEU A 149 14.14 -5.89 11.29
N SER A 150 14.88 -4.79 11.41
CA SER A 150 14.33 -3.53 11.96
C SER A 150 13.50 -2.73 10.96
N SER A 151 13.83 -2.78 9.66
CA SER A 151 13.19 -1.96 8.62
C SER A 151 11.65 -2.11 8.53
N PRO A 152 11.06 -3.30 8.66
CA PRO A 152 9.60 -3.43 8.61
C PRO A 152 8.84 -2.64 9.68
N TYR A 153 9.51 -2.18 10.74
CA TYR A 153 8.90 -1.44 11.86
C TYR A 153 9.23 0.06 11.83
N ARG A 154 9.71 0.57 10.69
CA ARG A 154 10.08 1.98 10.52
C ARG A 154 9.13 2.71 9.58
N TRP A 155 7.86 2.34 9.60
CA TRP A 155 6.82 2.90 8.75
C TRP A 155 5.86 3.74 9.58
N THR A 156 5.48 4.89 9.05
CA THR A 156 4.43 5.74 9.62
C THR A 156 3.47 6.13 8.52
N SER A 157 2.20 6.30 8.86
CA SER A 157 1.19 6.72 7.90
C SER A 157 0.63 8.11 8.17
N GLU A 158 0.10 8.75 7.12
CA GLU A 158 -0.73 9.94 7.22
C GLU A 158 -1.88 9.83 6.20
N PRO A 159 -3.07 10.42 6.46
CA PRO A 159 -4.13 10.44 5.47
C PRO A 159 -3.73 11.31 4.27
N TYR A 160 -4.12 10.90 3.07
CA TYR A 160 -4.04 11.80 1.93
C TYR A 160 -5.09 12.91 2.08
N VAL A 161 -4.62 14.16 2.18
CA VAL A 161 -5.45 15.36 2.26
C VAL A 161 -5.25 16.19 0.99
N GLU A 162 -6.17 16.05 0.04
CA GLU A 162 -6.18 16.82 -1.21
C GLU A 162 -7.27 17.90 -1.18
N THR A 163 -7.10 18.94 -1.99
CA THR A 163 -8.09 20.03 -2.11
C THR A 163 -9.44 19.55 -2.64
N THR A 164 -9.46 18.44 -3.39
CA THR A 164 -10.66 17.76 -3.86
C THR A 164 -10.54 16.28 -3.52
N GLN A 165 -11.38 15.78 -2.62
CA GLN A 165 -11.54 14.35 -2.36
C GLN A 165 -12.71 13.81 -3.17
N ILE A 166 -12.61 12.56 -3.60
CA ILE A 166 -13.69 11.87 -4.33
C ILE A 166 -14.50 10.91 -3.44
N TYR A 167 -14.29 10.99 -2.13
CA TYR A 167 -15.00 10.24 -1.09
C TYR A 167 -15.18 11.15 0.13
N ASP A 168 -16.18 10.86 0.94
CA ASP A 168 -16.44 11.62 2.18
C ASP A 168 -15.57 11.06 3.32
N GLU A 169 -15.28 11.86 4.34
CA GLU A 169 -14.45 11.41 5.47
C GLU A 169 -15.06 10.22 6.24
N GLU A 170 -16.37 10.02 6.16
CA GLU A 170 -17.06 8.84 6.71
C GLU A 170 -16.73 7.53 5.97
N ASP A 171 -16.27 7.61 4.72
CA ASP A 171 -15.80 6.47 3.93
C ASP A 171 -14.32 6.13 4.16
N ARG A 172 -13.62 6.89 5.02
CA ARG A 172 -12.22 6.63 5.35
C ARG A 172 -12.11 5.37 6.21
N VAL A 173 -11.37 4.38 5.71
CA VAL A 173 -11.07 3.16 6.46
C VAL A 173 -9.79 3.32 7.27
N GLY A 174 -9.58 2.47 8.29
CA GLY A 174 -8.33 2.47 9.06
C GLY A 174 -7.10 2.14 8.20
N THR A 175 -5.92 2.55 8.67
CA THR A 175 -4.64 2.28 8.00
C THR A 175 -4.28 0.80 8.10
N LEU A 176 -3.72 0.22 7.03
CA LEU A 176 -3.10 -1.11 7.05
C LEU A 176 -1.64 -1.00 6.62
N HIS A 177 -0.76 -1.58 7.43
CA HIS A 177 0.68 -1.55 7.24
C HIS A 177 1.08 -2.14 5.87
N PRO A 178 1.94 -1.48 5.07
CA PRO A 178 2.23 -1.86 3.69
C PRO A 178 2.97 -3.21 3.60
N ILE A 179 3.65 -3.61 4.69
CA ILE A 179 4.32 -4.90 4.85
C ILE A 179 3.41 -5.95 5.52
N PHE A 180 2.96 -5.68 6.76
CA PHE A 180 2.24 -6.69 7.54
C PHE A 180 0.75 -6.84 7.22
N VAL A 181 0.15 -5.88 6.50
CA VAL A 181 -1.28 -5.87 6.12
C VAL A 181 -2.22 -6.03 7.32
N ILE A 182 -1.83 -5.43 8.44
CA ILE A 182 -2.60 -5.30 9.69
C ILE A 182 -2.58 -3.83 10.12
N PRO A 183 -3.46 -3.40 11.04
CA PRO A 183 -3.49 -2.02 11.48
C PRO A 183 -2.14 -1.52 12.00
N GLU A 184 -1.86 -0.23 11.76
CA GLU A 184 -0.65 0.43 12.24
C GLU A 184 -0.49 0.27 13.76
N GLY A 185 0.73 -0.01 14.23
CA GLY A 185 1.04 -0.26 15.65
C GLY A 185 0.86 -1.71 16.09
N VAL A 186 0.01 -2.51 15.44
CA VAL A 186 -0.25 -3.90 15.88
C VAL A 186 0.98 -4.80 15.72
N ALA A 187 1.78 -4.58 14.67
CA ALA A 187 3.02 -5.32 14.45
C ALA A 187 4.06 -5.01 15.53
N GLU A 188 4.18 -3.73 15.89
CA GLU A 188 5.07 -3.22 16.92
C GLU A 188 4.68 -3.77 18.31
N GLU A 189 3.40 -3.71 18.67
CA GLU A 189 2.86 -4.29 19.90
C GLU A 189 3.12 -5.79 19.98
N THR A 190 2.88 -6.51 18.88
CA THR A 190 3.13 -7.96 18.80
C THR A 190 4.61 -8.27 18.99
N ARG A 191 5.50 -7.51 18.33
CA ARG A 191 6.95 -7.66 18.49
C ARG A 191 7.38 -7.37 19.93
N ALA A 192 6.93 -6.25 20.51
CA ALA A 192 7.25 -5.88 21.89
C ALA A 192 6.81 -6.96 22.89
N TYR A 193 5.62 -7.52 22.69
CA TYR A 193 5.13 -8.64 23.51
C TYR A 193 6.09 -9.83 23.46
N PHE A 194 6.47 -10.32 22.29
CA PHE A 194 7.36 -11.48 22.18
C PHE A 194 8.80 -11.20 22.63
N THR A 195 9.34 -10.01 22.36
CA THR A 195 10.65 -9.59 22.90
C THR A 195 10.67 -9.63 24.42
N SER A 196 9.58 -9.16 25.07
CA SER A 196 9.48 -9.17 26.54
C SER A 196 9.46 -10.57 27.17
N LYS A 197 9.18 -11.63 26.38
CA LYS A 197 9.11 -13.01 26.86
C LYS A 197 10.46 -13.75 26.79
N GLY A 198 11.50 -13.15 26.21
CA GLY A 198 12.78 -13.81 25.96
C GLY A 198 12.73 -14.78 24.76
N SER A 199 13.82 -15.52 24.52
CA SER A 199 13.88 -16.54 23.48
C SER A 199 13.11 -17.80 23.88
N PHE A 200 12.35 -18.37 22.94
CA PHE A 200 11.81 -19.73 23.05
C PHE A 200 12.91 -20.79 22.96
#